data_AF-A0AAW5ACB6-F1
#
_entry.id   AF-A0AAW5ACB6-F1
#
_cell.length_a   1.000
_cell.length_b   1.000
_cell.length_c   1.000
_cell.angle_alpha   90.00
_cell.angle_beta   90.00
_cell.angle_gamma   90.00
#
_symmetry.space_group_name_H-M   'P 1'
#
loop_
_entity.id
_entity.type
_entity.pdbx_description
1 polymer ?
#
loop_
_entity_poly.entity_id
_entity_poly.type
_entity_poly.pdbx_seq_one_letter_code
_entity_poly.pdbx_strand_id
1 'polypeptide(L)' 'MELKVLELSVDDHFAESGKSSICGSVDVRLDISGGQGGGRIGVTFEHEGARDLTFNQLEKLVLDKVRSSLT' A
#
# COMPACT_ATOMS: atom_id res chain seq x y z
N MET A 1 -5.55 10.75 11.79
CA MET A 1 -5.66 9.91 10.59
C MET A 1 -5.28 8.50 10.96
N GLU A 2 -6.13 7.53 10.64
CA GLU A 2 -5.88 6.10 10.83
C GLU A 2 -5.84 5.43 9.45
N LEU A 3 -4.88 4.52 9.26
CA LEU A 3 -4.72 3.74 8.03
C LEU A 3 -4.80 2.25 8.39
N LYS A 4 -5.59 1.50 7.65
CA LYS A 4 -5.70 0.04 7.80
C LYS A 4 -5.57 -0.64 6.45
N VAL A 5 -4.59 -1.53 6.31
CA VAL A 5 -4.43 -2.33 5.08
C VAL A 5 -5.60 -3.32 4.99
N LEU A 6 -6.28 -3.33 3.85
CA LEU A 6 -7.39 -4.25 3.58
C LEU A 6 -6.94 -5.42 2.72
N GLU A 7 -6.20 -5.11 1.66
CA GLU A 7 -5.80 -6.08 0.66
C GLU A 7 -4.37 -5.78 0.24
N LEU A 8 -3.58 -6.84 0.07
CA LEU A 8 -2.22 -6.76 -0.42
C LEU A 8 -1.99 -7.93 -1.38
N SER A 9 -1.52 -7.61 -2.57
CA SER A 9 -1.17 -8.57 -3.61
C SER A 9 0.18 -8.19 -4.22
N VAL A 10 0.94 -9.21 -4.62
CA VAL A 10 2.19 -9.04 -5.33
C VAL A 10 2.02 -9.73 -6.67
N ASP A 11 2.13 -8.96 -7.75
CA ASP A 11 2.06 -9.46 -9.13
C ASP A 11 3.47 -9.47 -9.73
N ASP A 12 3.79 -10.55 -10.43
CA ASP A 12 5.08 -10.81 -11.05
C ASP A 12 5.03 -10.70 -12.58
N HIS A 13 3.96 -10.15 -13.15
CA HIS A 13 3.79 -10.04 -14.61
C HIS A 13 4.88 -9.24 -15.35
N PHE A 14 5.84 -8.62 -14.63
CA PHE A 14 6.87 -7.74 -15.18
C PHE A 14 8.31 -8.20 -14.90
N ALA A 15 8.56 -9.51 -14.79
CA ALA A 15 9.90 -10.02 -14.48
C ALA A 15 10.82 -10.15 -15.72
N GLU A 16 11.12 -9.05 -16.42
CA GLU A 16 12.35 -8.98 -17.25
C GLU A 16 13.54 -8.34 -16.48
N SER A 17 13.30 -7.72 -15.31
CA SER A 17 14.31 -6.91 -14.60
C SER A 17 14.53 -7.22 -13.11
N GLY A 18 13.92 -8.29 -12.56
CA GLY A 18 14.01 -8.63 -11.13
C GLY A 18 13.16 -7.76 -10.20
N LYS A 19 12.34 -6.87 -10.77
CA LYS A 19 11.31 -6.09 -10.06
C LYS A 19 9.98 -6.82 -10.11
N SER A 20 9.27 -6.82 -8.98
CA SER A 20 7.88 -7.27 -8.91
C SER A 20 6.97 -6.07 -8.63
N SER A 21 5.74 -6.13 -9.11
CA SER A 21 4.73 -5.11 -8.85
C SER A 21 4.02 -5.43 -7.54
N ILE A 22 4.02 -4.47 -6.61
CA ILE A 22 3.24 -4.55 -5.37
C ILE A 22 1.95 -3.75 -5.58
N CYS A 23 0.82 -4.41 -5.36
CA CYS A 23 -0.51 -3.83 -5.37
C CYS A 23 -1.10 -3.89 -3.96
N GLY A 24 -1.54 -2.76 -3.43
CA GLY A 24 -2.11 -2.69 -2.09
C GLY A 24 -3.33 -1.78 -2.04
N SER A 25 -4.34 -2.17 -1.28
CA SER A 25 -5.49 -1.31 -0.96
C SER A 25 -5.55 -1.05 0.54
N VAL A 26 -5.63 0.23 0.90
CA VAL A 26 -5.67 0.71 2.28
C VAL A 26 -6.97 1.47 2.51
N ASP A 27 -7.69 1.13 3.57
CA ASP A 27 -8.77 1.96 4.08
C ASP A 27 -8.18 3.09 4.92
N VAL A 28 -8.61 4.31 4.59
CA VAL A 28 -8.22 5.53 5.28
C VAL A 28 -9.42 6.05 6.06
N ARG A 29 -9.22 6.26 7.36
CA ARG A 29 -10.16 6.99 8.21
C ARG A 29 -9.56 8.34 8.59
N LEU A 30 -10.26 9.39 8.18
CA LEU A 30 -9.96 10.77 8.49
C LEU A 30 -10.95 11.23 9.56
N ASP A 31 -10.41 11.43 10.76
CA ASP A 31 -11.12 12.15 11.80
C ASP A 31 -10.88 13.65 11.54
N ILE A 32 -11.92 14.35 11.13
CA ILE A 32 -11.90 15.79 10.85
C ILE A 32 -12.83 16.46 11.85
N SER A 33 -12.43 17.63 12.35
CA SER A 33 -13.20 18.38 13.35
C SER A 33 -14.63 18.64 12.86
N GLY A 34 -15.59 17.86 13.37
CA GLY A 34 -17.01 17.95 13.00
C GLY A 34 -17.57 16.84 12.11
N GLY A 35 -16.79 15.81 11.75
CA GLY A 35 -17.29 14.66 10.99
C GLY A 35 -16.27 13.54 10.74
N GLN A 36 -16.75 12.34 10.44
CA GLN A 36 -15.89 11.22 10.00
C GLN A 36 -15.92 11.13 8.48
N GLY A 37 -14.74 11.26 7.86
CA GLY A 37 -14.53 11.01 6.44
C GLY A 37 -13.69 9.74 6.25
N GLY A 38 -13.92 9.02 5.17
CA GLY A 38 -13.11 7.85 4.86
C GLY A 38 -13.21 7.44 3.41
N GLY A 39 -12.19 6.71 2.95
CA GLY A 39 -12.11 6.23 1.58
C GLY A 39 -11.09 5.11 1.45
N ARG A 40 -11.15 4.41 0.31
CA ARG A 40 -10.17 3.39 -0.05
C ARG A 40 -9.14 3.99 -0.99
N ILE A 41 -7.87 3.78 -0.70
CA ILE A 41 -6.76 4.15 -1.57
C ILE A 41 -6.08 2.88 -2.07
N GLY A 42 -6.04 2.72 -3.38
CA GLY A 42 -5.22 1.71 -4.05
C GLY A 42 -3.86 2.31 -4.44
N VAL A 43 -2.79 1.56 -4.20
CA VAL A 43 -1.44 1.88 -4.66
C VAL A 43 -0.85 0.72 -5.44
N THR A 44 -0.13 1.05 -6.50
CA THR A 44 0.66 0.10 -7.28
C THR A 44 2.05 0.69 -7.49
N PHE A 45 3.09 -0.07 -7.15
CA PHE A 45 4.48 0.36 -7.33
C PHE A 45 5.43 -0.82 -7.50
N GLU A 46 6.55 -0.58 -8.17
CA GLU A 46 7.60 -1.59 -8.35
C GLU A 46 8.53 -1.66 -7.14
N HIS A 47 8.92 -2.88 -6.77
CA HIS A 47 9.91 -3.11 -5.73
C HIS A 47 10.79 -4.32 -6.08
N GLU A 48 12.10 -4.17 -5.92
CA GLU A 48 13.05 -5.29 -6.08
C GLU A 48 12.96 -6.23 -4.88
N GLY A 49 12.94 -7.54 -5.12
CA GLY A 49 12.89 -8.52 -4.03
C GLY A 49 11.58 -8.52 -3.22
N ALA A 50 10.46 -8.04 -3.79
CA ALA A 50 9.17 -8.01 -3.08
C ALA A 50 8.72 -9.38 -2.55
N ARG A 51 9.17 -10.47 -3.20
CA ARG A 51 8.89 -11.86 -2.79
C ARG A 51 9.62 -12.30 -1.52
N ASP A 52 10.76 -11.70 -1.23
CA ASP A 52 11.57 -12.05 -0.06
C ASP A 52 11.08 -11.31 1.19
N LEU A 53 10.13 -10.40 1.03
CA LEU A 53 9.53 -9.63 2.10
C LEU A 53 8.44 -10.43 2.81
N THR A 54 8.45 -10.35 4.14
CA THR A 54 7.34 -10.82 4.96
C THR A 54 6.10 -9.94 4.74
N PHE A 55 4.93 -10.47 5.06
CA PHE A 55 3.67 -9.71 5.02
C PHE A 55 3.78 -8.36 5.77
N ASN A 56 4.35 -8.35 6.98
CA ASN A 56 4.52 -7.12 7.76
C ASN A 56 5.45 -6.10 7.10
N GLN A 57 6.45 -6.54 6.32
CA GLN A 57 7.32 -5.64 5.57
C GLN A 57 6.61 -5.07 4.35
N LEU A 58 5.85 -5.89 3.62
CA LEU A 58 5.00 -5.44 2.53
C LEU A 58 3.93 -4.45 3.00
N GLU A 59 3.29 -4.75 4.13
CA GLU A 59 2.30 -3.88 4.77
C GLU A 59 2.89 -2.49 5.07
N LYS A 60 4.09 -2.45 5.67
CA LYS A 60 4.80 -1.19 5.92
C LYS A 60 5.09 -0.41 4.65
N LEU A 61 5.58 -1.07 3.60
CA LEU A 61 5.85 -0.41 2.31
C LEU A 61 4.60 0.21 1.69
N VAL A 62 3.48 -0.53 1.70
CA VAL A 62 2.20 -0.05 1.18
C VAL A 62 1.70 1.15 2.01
N LEU A 63 1.76 1.06 3.34
CA LEU A 63 1.36 2.15 4.23
C LEU A 63 2.23 3.41 4.03
N ASP A 64 3.55 3.24 3.90
CA ASP A 64 4.47 4.35 3.64
C ASP A 64 4.21 4.98 2.27
N LYS A 65 3.90 4.17 1.25
CA LYS A 65 3.55 4.68 -0.07
C LYS A 65 2.26 5.50 -0.03
N VAL A 66 1.21 5.00 0.61
CA VAL A 66 -0.05 5.74 0.79
C VAL A 66 0.18 7.05 1.55
N ARG A 67 0.97 7.03 2.62
CA ARG A 67 1.32 8.26 3.37
C ARG A 67 2.02 9.28 2.48
N SER A 68 2.97 8.84 1.66
CA SER A 68 3.69 9.74 0.74
C SER A 68 2.80 10.37 -0.34
N SER A 69 1.68 9.73 -0.69
CA SER A 69 0.72 10.25 -1.67
C SER A 69 -0.32 11.20 -1.09
N LEU A 70 -0.39 11.32 0.24
CA LEU A 70 -1.33 12.18 0.96
C LEU A 70 -0.70 13.50 1.45
N THR A 71 0.62 13.62 1.34
CA THR A 71 1.42 14.85 1.54
C THR A 71 1.71 15.52 0.21
#